data_AF-A0A9P4QTY2-F1
#
_entry.id   AF-A0A9P4QTY2-F1
#
_cell.length_a   1.000
_cell.length_b   1.000
_cell.length_c   1.000
_cell.angle_alpha   90.00
_cell.angle_beta   90.00
_cell.angle_gamma   90.00
#
_symmetry.space_group_name_H-M   'P 1'
#
loop_
_entity.id
_entity.type
_entity.pdbx_description
1 polymer ?
#
loop_
_entity_poly.entity_id
_entity_poly.type
_entity_poly.pdbx_seq_one_letter_code
_entity_poly.pdbx_strand_id
1 'polypeptide(L)'
;MSFTAKMDPGEPFEEEQLPWYNPDQFYPIRIGEILDSSYKLLGKLGYCAYSTVWLYINPWSIMLTVADETVLHDFEKAEVEKPSPTKLGLPRDFLWGLPVLCDFGEARIGESHRGLIQPNLYRAPEVLFEMEWSSSVDIWNVAALTWDLFENRHLFNAMDENLQPSATHHVAEMTAYLGLPSLEYIQKSEITKKVFDEQGRWKGAGGTVVPHLSLEESSLNFIRSMLEWLPEKRKKASGLLEDPWMTGAIP
;
A
#
# COMPACT_ATOMS: atom_id res chain seq x y z
N MET A 1 -0.56 -20.88 -5.26
CA MET A 1 0.80 -21.43 -5.07
C MET A 1 1.53 -20.50 -4.13
N SER A 2 1.97 -20.99 -2.98
CA SER A 2 2.79 -20.19 -2.04
C SER A 2 4.21 -20.10 -2.60
N PHE A 3 4.65 -18.91 -2.99
CA PHE A 3 6.04 -18.64 -3.37
C PHE A 3 6.78 -18.03 -2.19
N THR A 4 6.95 -18.81 -1.12
CA THR A 4 7.99 -18.51 -0.13
C THR A 4 9.27 -19.19 -0.58
N ALA A 5 10.12 -18.48 -1.31
CA ALA A 5 11.51 -18.89 -1.48
C ALA A 5 12.14 -18.96 -0.08
N LYS A 6 12.70 -20.12 0.29
CA LYS A 6 13.55 -20.20 1.48
C LYS A 6 14.80 -19.38 1.21
N MET A 7 14.89 -18.19 1.80
CA MET A 7 16.08 -17.35 1.71
C MET A 7 17.12 -17.85 2.73
N ASP A 8 18.36 -18.05 2.29
CA ASP A 8 19.50 -18.32 3.16
C ASP A 8 19.94 -16.99 3.80
N PRO A 9 19.94 -16.85 5.15
CA PRO A 9 20.33 -15.61 5.81
C PRO A 9 21.79 -15.17 5.57
N GLY A 10 22.63 -16.06 5.03
CA GLY A 10 24.06 -15.81 4.84
C GLY A 10 24.47 -15.27 3.46
N GLU A 11 23.59 -15.26 2.47
CA GLU A 11 23.91 -14.80 1.11
C GLU A 11 23.26 -13.44 0.80
N PRO A 12 24.00 -12.50 0.16
CA PRO A 12 23.40 -11.29 -0.38
C PRO A 12 22.30 -11.65 -1.39
N PHE A 13 21.07 -11.25 -1.08
CA PHE A 13 19.93 -11.49 -1.96
C PHE A 13 19.81 -10.34 -2.97
N GLU A 14 19.89 -10.67 -4.26
CA GLU A 14 19.68 -9.72 -5.36
C GLU A 14 18.31 -9.95 -6.01
N GLU A 15 17.38 -9.06 -5.72
CA GLU A 15 15.97 -9.15 -6.15
C GLU A 15 15.80 -9.06 -7.68
N GLU A 16 16.68 -8.30 -8.34
CA GLU A 16 16.66 -8.13 -9.79
C GLU A 16 17.01 -9.42 -10.56
N GLN A 17 17.41 -10.48 -9.86
CA GLN A 17 17.69 -11.80 -10.43
C GLN A 17 16.47 -12.74 -10.37
N LEU A 18 15.35 -12.30 -9.79
CA LEU A 18 14.15 -13.13 -9.69
C LEU A 18 13.57 -13.43 -11.09
N PRO A 19 13.06 -14.66 -11.34
CA PRO A 19 12.58 -15.07 -12.66
C PRO A 19 11.42 -14.23 -13.22
N TRP A 20 10.68 -13.53 -12.35
CA TRP A 20 9.56 -12.66 -12.71
C TRP A 20 9.94 -11.17 -12.71
N TYR A 21 11.17 -10.83 -12.36
CA TYR A 21 11.67 -9.46 -12.44
C TYR A 21 11.94 -9.11 -13.91
N ASN A 22 11.34 -8.03 -14.38
CA ASN A 22 11.65 -7.43 -15.66
C ASN A 22 11.95 -5.94 -15.42
N PRO A 23 13.19 -5.46 -15.61
CA PRO A 23 13.58 -4.07 -15.30
C PRO A 23 12.80 -3.02 -16.10
N ASP A 24 12.30 -3.35 -17.30
CA ASP A 24 11.43 -2.45 -18.08
C ASP A 24 10.08 -2.19 -17.37
N GLN A 25 9.77 -3.06 -16.41
CA GLN A 25 8.66 -3.09 -15.46
C GLN A 25 8.61 -1.93 -14.46
N PHE A 26 9.79 -1.53 -14.02
CA PHE A 26 10.01 -0.82 -12.76
C PHE A 26 10.68 0.54 -13.01
N TYR A 27 10.53 1.46 -12.06
CA TYR A 27 11.31 2.69 -12.09
C TYR A 27 12.79 2.39 -11.77
N PRO A 28 13.74 2.66 -12.68
CA PRO A 28 15.14 2.29 -12.51
C PRO A 28 15.86 3.31 -11.62
N ILE A 29 15.55 3.28 -10.32
CA ILE A 29 16.07 4.26 -9.36
C ILE A 29 17.59 4.11 -9.19
N ARG A 30 18.34 5.22 -9.27
CA ARG A 30 19.81 5.20 -9.12
C ARG A 30 20.26 5.91 -7.85
N ILE A 31 21.22 5.32 -7.14
CA ILE A 31 21.89 6.01 -6.02
C ILE A 31 22.50 7.32 -6.55
N GLY A 32 22.22 8.43 -5.86
CA GLY A 32 22.60 9.78 -6.25
C GLY A 32 21.61 10.49 -7.18
N GLU A 33 20.54 9.83 -7.64
CA GLU A 33 19.48 10.45 -8.44
C GLU A 33 18.71 11.50 -7.63
N ILE A 34 18.34 12.60 -8.28
CA ILE A 34 17.51 13.65 -7.70
C ILE A 34 16.10 13.53 -8.28
N LEU A 35 15.15 13.08 -7.45
CA LEU A 35 13.73 13.00 -7.80
C LEU A 35 13.07 14.37 -7.56
N ASP A 36 12.26 14.80 -8.54
CA ASP A 36 11.49 16.05 -8.52
C ASP A 36 12.31 17.30 -8.11
N SER A 37 13.57 17.35 -8.56
CA SER A 37 14.55 18.41 -8.25
C SER A 37 14.84 18.67 -6.77
N SER A 38 14.32 17.83 -5.86
CA SER A 38 14.26 18.14 -4.43
C SER A 38 14.75 16.99 -3.54
N TYR A 39 14.76 15.74 -4.03
CA TYR A 39 15.05 14.56 -3.21
C TYR A 39 16.22 13.75 -3.78
N LYS A 40 17.39 13.79 -3.13
CA LYS A 40 18.56 13.00 -3.51
C LYS A 40 18.48 11.60 -2.88
N LEU A 41 18.55 10.55 -3.68
CA LEU A 41 18.62 9.18 -3.19
C LEU A 41 20.02 8.88 -2.62
N LEU A 42 20.13 8.62 -1.32
CA LEU A 42 21.41 8.36 -0.66
C LEU A 42 21.73 6.87 -0.49
N GLY A 43 20.75 5.98 -0.58
CA GLY A 43 20.95 4.53 -0.48
C GLY A 43 19.63 3.74 -0.39
N LYS A 44 19.70 2.41 -0.53
CA LYS A 44 18.56 1.47 -0.38
C LYS A 44 18.66 0.79 0.99
N LEU A 45 17.70 1.05 1.87
CA LEU A 45 17.67 0.47 3.22
C LEU A 45 16.82 -0.80 3.26
N GLY A 46 17.41 -1.92 2.81
CA GLY A 46 16.82 -3.25 2.93
C GLY A 46 15.90 -3.68 1.79
N TYR A 47 15.19 -4.79 2.03
CA TYR A 47 14.28 -5.47 1.11
C TYR A 47 12.86 -5.42 1.67
N CYS A 48 11.87 -5.08 0.84
CA CYS A 48 10.46 -5.24 1.13
C CYS A 48 9.76 -5.73 -0.14
N ALA A 49 9.08 -6.88 -0.03
CA ALA A 49 8.09 -7.26 -1.03
C ALA A 49 6.87 -6.36 -0.81
N TYR A 50 6.43 -5.68 -1.87
CA TYR A 50 5.23 -4.81 -1.92
C TYR A 50 5.38 -3.43 -1.26
N SER A 51 5.50 -2.36 -2.07
CA SER A 51 5.53 -0.96 -1.62
C SER A 51 4.11 -0.47 -1.30
N THR A 52 3.72 -0.58 -0.05
CA THR A 52 2.74 0.35 0.52
C THR A 52 3.14 0.64 1.96
N VAL A 53 3.24 1.93 2.24
CA VAL A 53 3.34 2.59 3.55
C VAL A 53 3.08 1.67 4.75
N TRP A 54 4.16 1.13 5.30
CA TRP A 54 4.17 0.55 6.64
C TRP A 54 4.18 1.67 7.68
N LEU A 55 3.01 2.02 8.19
CA LEU A 55 2.91 2.62 9.51
C LEU A 55 2.64 1.50 10.52
N TYR A 56 3.47 1.48 11.56
CA TYR A 56 3.51 0.54 12.67
C TYR A 56 4.16 -0.84 12.41
N ILE A 57 5.23 -1.09 13.18
CA ILE A 57 6.11 -2.27 13.27
C ILE A 57 7.28 -2.34 12.25
N ASN A 58 7.48 -1.36 11.36
CA ASN A 58 8.78 -1.19 10.69
C ASN A 58 8.96 0.24 10.10
N PRO A 59 9.97 1.03 10.51
CA PRO A 59 10.03 2.49 10.24
C PRO A 59 10.49 2.96 8.84
N TRP A 60 10.18 2.27 7.73
CA TRP A 60 10.87 2.52 6.44
C TRP A 60 10.05 2.92 5.22
N SER A 61 8.71 3.06 5.30
CA SER A 61 7.89 3.38 4.10
C SER A 61 7.17 4.73 4.16
N ILE A 62 7.34 5.49 5.23
CA ILE A 62 7.25 6.96 5.24
C ILE A 62 8.54 7.43 5.90
N MET A 63 9.37 8.14 5.15
CA MET A 63 10.50 8.85 5.73
C MET A 63 10.01 10.23 6.14
N LEU A 64 10.17 10.53 7.43
CA LEU A 64 9.98 11.87 7.95
C LEU A 64 11.26 12.65 7.63
N THR A 65 11.13 13.87 7.12
CA THR A 65 12.32 14.68 6.84
C THR A 65 13.09 14.96 8.14
N VAL A 66 14.41 14.92 8.05
CA VAL A 66 15.32 15.24 9.16
C VAL A 66 15.53 16.74 9.16
N ALA A 67 15.22 17.42 10.27
CA ALA A 67 15.35 18.88 10.38
C ALA A 67 16.82 19.39 10.36
N ASP A 68 17.78 18.49 10.58
CA ASP A 68 19.22 18.76 10.56
C ASP A 68 19.91 17.92 9.47
N GLU A 69 20.29 18.57 8.37
CA GLU A 69 20.93 17.95 7.21
C GLU A 69 22.35 17.43 7.49
N THR A 70 23.01 17.88 8.58
CA THR A 70 24.38 17.42 8.92
C THR A 70 24.41 15.93 9.28
N VAL A 71 23.31 15.41 9.83
CA VAL A 71 23.11 13.99 10.14
C VAL A 71 23.14 13.12 8.88
N LEU A 72 22.67 13.65 7.74
CA LEU A 72 22.68 12.94 6.46
C LEU A 72 24.08 12.84 5.86
N HIS A 73 24.91 13.88 6.03
CA HIS A 73 26.28 13.90 5.54
C HIS A 73 27.18 12.92 6.30
N ASP A 74 27.00 12.81 7.62
CA ASP A 74 27.71 11.82 8.44
C ASP A 74 27.27 10.39 8.13
N PHE A 75 25.98 10.19 7.81
CA PHE A 75 25.44 8.91 7.34
C PHE A 75 25.97 8.52 5.96
N GLU A 76 25.97 9.42 4.98
CA GLU A 76 26.51 9.17 3.62
C GLU A 76 27.99 8.75 3.69
N LYS A 77 28.77 9.42 4.54
CA LYS A 77 30.19 9.07 4.74
C LYS A 77 30.37 7.72 5.43
N ALA A 78 29.55 7.41 6.45
CA ALA A 78 29.60 6.14 7.16
C ALA A 78 29.20 4.94 6.27
N GLU A 79 28.18 5.10 5.41
CA GLU A 79 27.70 4.05 4.52
C GLU A 79 28.69 3.75 3.37
N VAL A 80 29.40 4.77 2.88
CA VAL A 80 30.49 4.62 1.90
C VAL A 80 31.71 3.91 2.51
N GLU A 81 32.06 4.22 3.76
CA GLU A 81 33.22 3.61 4.43
C GLU A 81 32.92 2.20 4.96
N LYS A 82 31.69 1.92 5.40
CA LYS A 82 31.27 0.63 5.94
C LYS A 82 29.74 0.42 5.78
N PRO A 83 29.30 -0.36 4.78
CA PRO A 83 27.88 -0.64 4.56
C PRO A 83 27.24 -1.24 5.82
N SER A 84 26.12 -0.67 6.25
CA SER A 84 25.52 -0.99 7.54
C SER A 84 24.75 -2.32 7.48
N PRO A 85 24.96 -3.27 8.42
CA PRO A 85 24.24 -4.55 8.37
C PRO A 85 22.77 -4.51 8.82
N THR A 86 22.31 -3.53 9.62
CA THR A 86 20.89 -3.42 10.05
C THR A 86 20.50 -2.10 10.75
N LYS A 87 19.21 -1.77 10.59
CA LYS A 87 18.32 -0.72 11.15
C LYS A 87 18.75 -0.01 12.44
N LEU A 88 19.00 1.31 12.35
CA LEU A 88 19.03 2.22 13.50
C LEU A 88 17.60 2.56 13.97
N GLY A 89 17.41 2.57 15.30
CA GLY A 89 16.18 3.04 15.93
C GLY A 89 16.05 4.57 15.84
N LEU A 90 14.86 5.03 15.46
CA LEU A 90 14.55 6.45 15.30
C LEU A 90 14.34 7.16 16.66
N PRO A 91 14.77 8.43 16.82
CA PRO A 91 14.52 9.23 18.04
C PRO A 91 13.02 9.46 18.29
N ARG A 92 12.59 9.48 19.55
CA ARG A 92 11.17 9.56 19.95
C ARG A 92 10.61 10.98 20.10
N ASP A 93 11.43 12.00 19.86
CA ASP A 93 11.08 13.39 20.18
C ASP A 93 10.65 14.15 18.92
N PHE A 94 9.64 15.02 19.07
CA PHE A 94 8.82 15.78 18.12
C PHE A 94 9.52 16.62 17.01
N LEU A 95 10.63 16.16 16.43
CA LEU A 95 11.40 16.81 15.37
C LEU A 95 11.06 16.29 13.97
N TRP A 96 9.84 15.77 13.78
CA TRP A 96 9.44 15.17 12.52
C TRP A 96 8.96 16.25 11.54
N GLY A 97 9.65 16.39 10.41
CA GLY A 97 9.15 17.21 9.31
C GLY A 97 8.05 16.51 8.51
N LEU A 98 7.71 17.07 7.34
CA LEU A 98 6.63 16.53 6.50
C LEU A 98 6.94 15.08 6.08
N PRO A 99 5.93 14.19 6.07
CA PRO A 99 6.10 12.84 5.58
C PRO A 99 6.40 12.87 4.07
N VAL A 100 7.40 12.10 3.65
CA VAL A 100 7.79 11.95 2.25
C VAL A 100 7.61 10.48 1.86
N LEU A 101 7.05 10.26 0.67
CA LEU A 101 6.99 8.93 0.07
C LEU A 101 8.42 8.44 -0.17
N CYS A 102 8.72 7.25 0.33
CA CYS A 102 10.00 6.59 0.15
C CYS A 102 9.77 5.15 -0.30
N ASP A 103 10.86 4.48 -0.67
CA ASP A 103 10.87 3.07 -1.10
C ASP A 103 10.06 2.80 -2.39
N PHE A 104 10.65 3.23 -3.51
CA PHE A 104 10.13 3.02 -4.87
C PHE A 104 10.51 1.65 -5.45
N GLY A 105 10.93 0.68 -4.64
CA GLY A 105 11.39 -0.63 -5.12
C GLY A 105 10.35 -1.40 -5.94
N GLU A 106 9.07 -1.16 -5.69
CA GLU A 106 7.96 -1.78 -6.43
C GLU A 106 7.26 -0.82 -7.40
N ALA A 107 7.72 0.43 -7.52
CA ALA A 107 7.09 1.42 -8.38
C ALA A 107 7.13 1.00 -9.86
N ARG A 108 5.99 1.08 -10.54
CA ARG A 108 5.83 0.69 -11.96
C ARG A 108 5.56 1.89 -12.85
N ILE A 109 6.18 1.91 -14.03
CA ILE A 109 5.95 2.95 -15.04
C ILE A 109 4.95 2.45 -16.07
N GLY A 110 3.86 3.19 -16.28
CA GLY A 110 2.86 2.89 -17.31
C GLY A 110 1.43 3.09 -16.80
N GLU A 111 0.47 3.00 -17.71
CA GLU A 111 -0.95 3.26 -17.40
C GLU A 111 -1.66 2.09 -16.70
N SER A 112 -1.24 0.85 -17.00
CA SER A 112 -1.89 -0.37 -16.51
C SER A 112 -0.88 -1.49 -16.30
N HIS A 113 -1.08 -2.27 -15.24
CA HIS A 113 -0.20 -3.34 -14.78
C HIS A 113 -1.01 -4.55 -14.26
N ARG A 114 -0.34 -5.68 -14.03
CA ARG A 114 -0.91 -6.89 -13.43
C ARG A 114 0.03 -7.48 -12.39
N GLY A 115 -0.51 -8.36 -11.56
CA GLY A 115 0.26 -9.04 -10.51
C GLY A 115 0.10 -8.38 -9.14
N LEU A 116 0.81 -8.92 -8.17
CA LEU A 116 0.76 -8.46 -6.78
C LEU A 116 1.69 -7.27 -6.60
N ILE A 117 1.13 -6.15 -6.14
CA ILE A 117 1.87 -4.90 -5.92
C ILE A 117 1.72 -4.37 -4.49
N GLN A 118 0.64 -4.72 -3.80
CA GLN A 118 0.30 -4.21 -2.47
C GLN A 118 0.45 -5.26 -1.37
N PRO A 119 0.85 -4.86 -0.15
CA PRO A 119 0.75 -5.67 1.06
C PRO A 119 -0.69 -6.14 1.32
N ASN A 120 -0.84 -7.23 2.07
CA ASN A 120 -2.15 -7.90 2.23
C ASN A 120 -3.26 -6.98 2.76
N LEU A 121 -3.00 -6.19 3.80
CA LEU A 121 -3.99 -5.31 4.46
C LEU A 121 -4.41 -4.12 3.60
N TYR A 122 -3.51 -3.69 2.72
CA TYR A 122 -3.67 -2.50 1.90
C TYR A 122 -4.12 -2.83 0.48
N ARG A 123 -4.25 -4.12 0.14
CA ARG A 123 -4.51 -4.57 -1.22
C ARG A 123 -5.89 -4.13 -1.70
N ALA A 124 -5.92 -3.42 -2.81
CA ALA A 124 -7.13 -2.99 -3.49
C ALA A 124 -7.89 -4.19 -4.09
N PRO A 125 -9.22 -4.08 -4.27
CA PRO A 125 -10.04 -5.22 -4.69
C PRO A 125 -9.69 -5.73 -6.10
N GLU A 126 -9.33 -4.84 -7.04
CA GLU A 126 -8.87 -5.22 -8.38
C GLU A 126 -7.60 -6.09 -8.35
N VAL A 127 -6.71 -5.85 -7.38
CA VAL A 127 -5.50 -6.68 -7.18
C VAL A 127 -5.87 -8.03 -6.55
N LEU A 128 -6.81 -8.07 -5.60
CA LEU A 128 -7.33 -9.32 -5.03
C LEU A 128 -8.04 -10.20 -6.06
N PHE A 129 -8.70 -9.60 -7.04
CA PHE A 129 -9.43 -10.29 -8.10
C PHE A 129 -8.61 -10.50 -9.39
N GLU A 130 -7.29 -10.31 -9.31
CA GLU A 130 -6.31 -10.50 -10.41
C GLU A 130 -6.67 -9.72 -11.69
N MET A 131 -7.33 -8.58 -11.52
CA MET A 131 -7.62 -7.64 -12.59
C MET A 131 -6.38 -6.81 -12.93
N GLU A 132 -6.45 -6.08 -14.04
CA GLU A 132 -5.52 -4.99 -14.31
C GLU A 132 -5.72 -3.85 -13.33
N TRP A 133 -4.62 -3.21 -12.95
CA TRP A 133 -4.60 -2.12 -12.00
C TRP A 133 -3.76 -0.95 -12.50
N SER A 134 -4.07 0.24 -12.00
CA SER A 134 -3.42 1.51 -12.32
C SER A 134 -3.12 2.30 -11.04
N SER A 135 -2.69 3.56 -11.13
CA SER A 135 -2.43 4.43 -9.97
C SER A 135 -3.60 4.60 -8.99
N SER A 136 -4.81 4.21 -9.38
CA SER A 136 -5.98 4.11 -8.49
C SER A 136 -5.79 3.15 -7.31
N VAL A 137 -4.84 2.21 -7.37
CA VAL A 137 -4.46 1.36 -6.22
C VAL A 137 -3.79 2.17 -5.11
N ASP A 138 -3.03 3.20 -5.46
CA ASP A 138 -2.37 4.07 -4.47
C ASP A 138 -3.39 4.94 -3.74
N ILE A 139 -4.45 5.36 -4.43
CA ILE A 139 -5.58 6.08 -3.81
C ILE A 139 -6.28 5.21 -2.76
N TRP A 140 -6.46 3.91 -3.04
CA TRP A 140 -6.98 2.96 -2.05
C TRP A 140 -6.04 2.84 -0.84
N ASN A 141 -4.73 2.78 -1.08
CA ASN A 141 -3.74 2.74 -0.01
C ASN A 141 -3.77 3.97 0.89
N VAL A 142 -3.86 5.16 0.31
CA VAL A 142 -4.00 6.42 1.04
C VAL A 142 -5.24 6.38 1.93
N ALA A 143 -6.36 5.83 1.44
CA ALA A 143 -7.58 5.72 2.21
C ALA A 143 -7.43 4.82 3.44
N ALA A 144 -6.90 3.61 3.24
CA ALA A 144 -6.65 2.67 4.32
C ALA A 144 -5.64 3.24 5.33
N LEU A 145 -4.55 3.84 4.86
CA LEU A 145 -3.57 4.49 5.74
C LEU A 145 -4.16 5.65 6.53
N THR A 146 -4.97 6.49 5.88
CA THR A 146 -5.64 7.62 6.54
C THR A 146 -6.51 7.08 7.67
N TRP A 147 -7.35 6.08 7.40
CA TRP A 147 -8.14 5.43 8.43
C TRP A 147 -7.28 4.91 9.58
N ASP A 148 -6.21 4.16 9.27
CA ASP A 148 -5.33 3.56 10.27
C ASP A 148 -4.71 4.61 11.21
N LEU A 149 -4.35 5.76 10.66
CA LEU A 149 -3.80 6.90 11.40
C LEU A 149 -4.83 7.55 12.34
N PHE A 150 -6.07 7.77 11.86
CA PHE A 150 -7.10 8.46 12.64
C PHE A 150 -7.79 7.55 13.67
N GLU A 151 -7.99 6.28 13.33
CA GLU A 151 -8.73 5.32 14.15
C GLU A 151 -7.80 4.49 15.05
N ASN A 152 -6.48 4.60 14.87
CA ASN A 152 -5.46 3.86 15.61
C ASN A 152 -5.70 2.33 15.57
N ARG A 153 -6.21 1.83 14.44
CA ARG A 153 -6.48 0.42 14.14
C ARG A 153 -6.56 0.23 12.62
N HIS A 154 -6.26 -0.97 12.13
CA HIS A 154 -6.34 -1.26 10.70
C HIS A 154 -7.78 -1.18 10.16
N LEU A 155 -7.95 -0.59 8.98
CA LEU A 155 -9.22 -0.59 8.25
C LEU A 155 -9.66 -2.02 7.93
N PHE A 156 -8.73 -2.82 7.41
CA PHE A 156 -8.90 -4.23 7.08
C PHE A 156 -7.92 -5.07 7.88
N ASN A 157 -8.37 -6.21 8.41
CA ASN A 157 -7.47 -7.19 9.03
C ASN A 157 -7.02 -8.25 8.03
N ALA A 158 -7.83 -8.54 7.00
CA ALA A 158 -7.51 -9.49 5.94
C ALA A 158 -7.00 -10.87 6.45
N MET A 159 -7.49 -11.33 7.60
CA MET A 159 -7.08 -12.58 8.24
C MET A 159 -8.25 -13.54 8.42
N ASP A 160 -7.96 -14.84 8.36
CA ASP A 160 -8.90 -15.89 8.77
C ASP A 160 -8.87 -16.14 10.29
N GLU A 161 -9.67 -17.10 10.74
CA GLU A 161 -9.79 -17.47 12.14
C GLU A 161 -8.48 -18.03 12.74
N ASN A 162 -7.54 -18.45 11.90
CA ASN A 162 -6.21 -18.95 12.29
C ASN A 162 -5.13 -17.86 12.20
N LEU A 163 -5.53 -16.58 12.05
CA LEU A 163 -4.64 -15.44 11.88
C LEU A 163 -3.73 -15.54 10.64
N GLN A 164 -4.18 -16.26 9.61
CA GLN A 164 -3.48 -16.33 8.33
C GLN A 164 -4.09 -15.36 7.32
N PRO A 165 -3.27 -14.74 6.44
CA PRO A 165 -3.80 -13.86 5.40
C PRO A 165 -4.85 -14.55 4.52
N SER A 166 -6.01 -13.92 4.37
CA SER A 166 -7.15 -14.48 3.65
C SER A 166 -7.80 -13.43 2.75
N ALA A 167 -7.65 -13.62 1.44
CA ALA A 167 -8.30 -12.76 0.44
C ALA A 167 -9.82 -12.74 0.60
N THR A 168 -10.43 -13.88 0.93
CA THR A 168 -11.87 -13.99 1.18
C THR A 168 -12.32 -13.11 2.34
N HIS A 169 -11.67 -13.20 3.50
CA HIS A 169 -12.01 -12.37 4.65
C HIS A 169 -11.80 -10.89 4.34
N HIS A 170 -10.74 -10.55 3.59
CA HIS A 170 -10.51 -9.18 3.15
C HIS A 170 -11.67 -8.65 2.30
N VAL A 171 -12.14 -9.40 1.30
CA VAL A 171 -13.31 -8.98 0.49
C VAL A 171 -14.59 -8.93 1.33
N ALA A 172 -14.75 -9.81 2.31
CA ALA A 172 -15.88 -9.76 3.24
C ALA A 172 -15.87 -8.46 4.07
N GLU A 173 -14.72 -8.04 4.60
CA GLU A 173 -14.55 -6.76 5.30
C GLU A 173 -14.83 -5.57 4.35
N MET A 174 -14.31 -5.60 3.12
CA MET A 174 -14.65 -4.58 2.11
C MET A 174 -16.15 -4.50 1.86
N THR A 175 -16.83 -5.65 1.75
CA THR A 175 -18.29 -5.71 1.57
C THR A 175 -19.03 -5.14 2.78
N ALA A 176 -18.52 -5.33 3.99
CA ALA A 176 -19.11 -4.77 5.20
C ALA A 176 -19.05 -3.23 5.21
N TYR A 177 -17.90 -2.66 4.84
CA TYR A 177 -17.73 -1.20 4.84
C TYR A 177 -18.34 -0.48 3.62
N LEU A 178 -18.25 -1.08 2.44
CA LEU A 178 -18.61 -0.45 1.16
C LEU A 178 -19.98 -0.87 0.64
N GLY A 179 -20.56 -1.93 1.21
CA GLY A 179 -21.67 -2.65 0.61
C GLY A 179 -21.23 -3.53 -0.56
N LEU A 180 -22.22 -4.16 -1.20
CA LEU A 180 -22.00 -5.09 -2.31
C LEU A 180 -21.50 -4.34 -3.57
N PRO A 181 -20.57 -4.93 -4.34
CA PRO A 181 -20.14 -4.35 -5.60
C PRO A 181 -21.27 -4.34 -6.63
N SER A 182 -21.18 -3.41 -7.58
CA SER A 182 -22.09 -3.37 -8.73
C SER A 182 -21.91 -4.60 -9.65
N LEU A 183 -22.95 -4.94 -10.41
CA LEU A 183 -22.88 -5.99 -11.44
C LEU A 183 -21.81 -5.70 -12.50
N GLU A 184 -21.60 -4.42 -12.84
CA GLU A 184 -20.54 -3.98 -13.73
C GLU A 184 -19.17 -4.44 -13.22
N TYR A 185 -18.89 -4.25 -11.93
CA TYR A 185 -17.65 -4.68 -11.32
C TYR A 185 -17.47 -6.21 -11.35
N ILE A 186 -18.53 -6.95 -11.02
CA ILE A 186 -18.52 -8.42 -11.01
C ILE A 186 -18.30 -9.00 -12.42
N GLN A 187 -18.72 -8.29 -13.46
CA GLN A 187 -18.49 -8.74 -14.83
C GLN A 187 -17.04 -8.57 -15.29
N LYS A 188 -16.20 -7.79 -14.57
CA LYS A 188 -14.80 -7.52 -14.96
C LYS A 188 -13.85 -8.70 -14.72
N SER A 189 -14.18 -9.69 -13.90
CA SER A 189 -13.29 -10.85 -13.63
C SER A 189 -14.05 -12.13 -13.32
N GLU A 190 -13.59 -13.25 -13.88
CA GLU A 190 -14.10 -14.59 -13.53
C GLU A 190 -13.89 -14.95 -12.05
N ILE A 191 -12.91 -14.33 -11.38
CA ILE A 191 -12.66 -14.57 -9.95
C ILE A 191 -13.78 -13.95 -9.11
N THR A 192 -14.28 -12.77 -9.46
CA THR A 192 -15.38 -12.15 -8.72
C THR A 192 -16.65 -13.01 -8.77
N LYS A 193 -16.93 -13.70 -9.89
CA LYS A 193 -18.07 -14.62 -10.05
C LYS A 193 -17.98 -15.87 -9.15
N LYS A 194 -16.80 -16.17 -8.62
CA LYS A 194 -16.63 -17.21 -7.60
C LYS A 194 -17.09 -16.73 -6.22
N VAL A 195 -17.04 -15.41 -5.98
CA VAL A 195 -17.33 -14.77 -4.70
C VAL A 195 -18.74 -14.17 -4.64
N PHE A 196 -19.22 -13.60 -5.75
CA PHE A 196 -20.54 -13.00 -5.89
C PHE A 196 -21.39 -13.76 -6.91
N ASP A 197 -22.70 -13.83 -6.68
CA ASP A 197 -23.65 -14.45 -7.60
C ASP A 197 -24.04 -13.50 -8.74
N GLU A 198 -24.86 -13.99 -9.68
CA GLU A 198 -25.31 -13.22 -10.84
C GLU A 198 -26.21 -12.03 -10.46
N GLN A 199 -26.71 -11.98 -9.23
CA GLN A 199 -27.49 -10.87 -8.68
C GLN A 199 -26.63 -9.92 -7.83
N GLY A 200 -25.32 -10.15 -7.76
CA GLY A 200 -24.36 -9.35 -7.00
C GLY A 200 -24.30 -9.66 -5.51
N ARG A 201 -24.91 -10.76 -5.06
CA ARG A 201 -24.93 -11.15 -3.65
C ARG A 201 -23.73 -12.00 -3.30
N TRP A 202 -23.27 -11.88 -2.06
CA TRP A 202 -22.20 -12.69 -1.50
C TRP A 202 -22.55 -14.18 -1.49
N LYS A 203 -21.66 -15.03 -2.03
CA LYS A 203 -21.87 -16.50 -2.11
C LYS A 203 -21.39 -17.27 -0.88
N GLY A 204 -20.80 -16.61 0.12
CA GLY A 204 -20.19 -17.32 1.25
C GLY A 204 -18.92 -18.03 0.81
N ALA A 205 -18.01 -17.34 0.11
CA ALA A 205 -16.80 -17.92 -0.48
C ALA A 205 -15.95 -18.69 0.54
N GLY A 206 -16.15 -20.00 0.68
CA GLY A 206 -15.48 -20.81 1.71
C GLY A 206 -16.11 -20.76 3.11
N GLY A 207 -17.38 -20.33 3.22
CA GLY A 207 -18.12 -20.26 4.49
C GLY A 207 -17.99 -18.94 5.25
N THR A 208 -17.17 -18.00 4.76
CA THR A 208 -16.99 -16.68 5.39
C THR A 208 -18.26 -15.85 5.31
N VAL A 209 -18.62 -15.23 6.44
CA VAL A 209 -19.76 -14.31 6.58
C VAL A 209 -19.24 -12.88 6.51
N VAL A 210 -20.02 -11.98 5.88
CA VAL A 210 -19.72 -10.55 5.90
C VAL A 210 -19.89 -10.04 7.33
N PRO A 211 -18.85 -9.48 7.97
CA PRO A 211 -18.93 -9.00 9.34
C PRO A 211 -19.82 -7.76 9.45
N HIS A 212 -20.27 -7.44 10.66
CA HIS A 212 -21.04 -6.23 10.93
C HIS A 212 -20.09 -5.07 11.27
N LEU A 213 -19.56 -4.39 10.25
CA LEU A 213 -18.68 -3.23 10.38
C LEU A 213 -19.35 -1.99 9.79
N SER A 214 -19.03 -0.81 10.33
CA SER A 214 -19.54 0.47 9.82
C SER A 214 -18.48 1.56 9.94
N LEU A 215 -18.55 2.50 9.00
CA LEU A 215 -17.76 3.73 8.94
C LEU A 215 -18.57 4.84 9.66
N GLU A 216 -18.15 5.30 10.85
CA GLU A 216 -18.86 6.34 11.64
C GLU A 216 -18.96 7.72 10.94
N GLU A 217 -20.05 8.45 11.12
CA GLU A 217 -20.50 9.48 10.15
C GLU A 217 -19.61 10.74 9.98
N SER A 218 -18.84 11.17 10.98
CA SER A 218 -18.34 12.56 11.01
C SER A 218 -17.04 12.83 10.23
N SER A 219 -16.31 11.81 9.77
CA SER A 219 -14.97 11.98 9.17
C SER A 219 -14.82 11.40 7.75
N LEU A 220 -15.90 10.87 7.13
CA LEU A 220 -15.75 9.77 6.18
C LEU A 220 -16.16 10.01 4.72
N ASN A 221 -16.60 11.20 4.32
CA ASN A 221 -16.81 11.46 2.89
C ASN A 221 -15.49 11.48 2.11
N PHE A 222 -14.43 12.02 2.72
CA PHE A 222 -13.09 12.04 2.14
C PHE A 222 -12.57 10.62 1.89
N ILE A 223 -12.55 9.77 2.93
CA ILE A 223 -12.09 8.38 2.83
C ILE A 223 -12.99 7.56 1.90
N ARG A 224 -14.33 7.71 1.99
CA ARG A 224 -15.26 7.01 1.09
C ARG A 224 -15.02 7.36 -0.38
N SER A 225 -14.65 8.60 -0.70
CA SER A 225 -14.34 8.99 -2.08
C SER A 225 -13.14 8.25 -2.68
N MET A 226 -12.30 7.64 -1.84
CA MET A 226 -11.16 6.82 -2.24
C MET A 226 -11.45 5.31 -2.21
N LEU A 227 -12.43 4.86 -1.42
CA LEU A 227 -12.80 3.46 -1.25
C LEU A 227 -13.98 3.06 -2.15
N GLU A 228 -13.74 3.05 -3.46
CA GLU A 228 -14.71 2.57 -4.45
C GLU A 228 -14.29 1.22 -5.02
N TRP A 229 -15.27 0.33 -5.26
CA TRP A 229 -15.03 -0.96 -5.91
C TRP A 229 -14.45 -0.77 -7.32
N LEU A 230 -15.09 0.09 -8.12
CA LEU A 230 -14.61 0.45 -9.45
C LEU A 230 -13.44 1.44 -9.32
N PRO A 231 -12.22 1.08 -9.77
CA PRO A 231 -11.06 1.93 -9.59
C PRO A 231 -11.22 3.30 -10.27
N GLU A 232 -11.98 3.36 -11.36
CA GLU A 232 -12.24 4.57 -12.15
C GLU A 232 -13.18 5.56 -11.44
N LYS A 233 -13.92 5.11 -10.41
CA LYS A 233 -14.79 5.97 -9.60
C LYS A 233 -14.07 6.60 -8.41
N ARG A 234 -12.88 6.13 -8.06
CA ARG A 234 -12.07 6.71 -6.98
C ARG A 234 -11.66 8.12 -7.33
N LYS A 235 -11.72 9.03 -6.36
CA LYS A 235 -11.24 10.40 -6.52
C LYS A 235 -9.74 10.39 -6.82
N LYS A 236 -9.32 11.14 -7.84
CA LYS A 236 -7.88 11.29 -8.16
C LYS A 236 -7.17 12.11 -7.09
N ALA A 237 -5.87 11.92 -6.94
CA ALA A 237 -5.02 12.68 -6.01
C ALA A 237 -5.23 14.20 -6.12
N SER A 238 -5.26 14.73 -7.34
CA SER A 238 -5.52 16.15 -7.58
C SER A 238 -6.85 16.64 -7.01
N GLY A 239 -7.91 15.84 -7.15
CA GLY A 239 -9.22 16.18 -6.58
C GLY A 239 -9.27 16.01 -5.07
N LEU A 240 -8.47 15.10 -4.50
CA LEU A 240 -8.36 14.94 -3.04
C LEU A 240 -7.69 16.15 -2.38
N LEU A 241 -6.69 16.76 -3.03
CA LEU A 241 -6.04 17.98 -2.53
C LEU A 241 -7.01 19.17 -2.40
N GLU A 242 -8.04 19.21 -3.24
CA GLU A 242 -9.08 20.24 -3.23
C GLU A 242 -10.24 19.92 -2.28
N ASP A 243 -10.20 18.79 -1.58
CA ASP A 243 -11.29 18.38 -0.69
C ASP A 243 -11.42 19.32 0.52
N PRO A 244 -12.64 19.68 0.95
CA PRO A 244 -12.85 20.48 2.15
C PRO A 244 -12.13 19.95 3.40
N TRP A 245 -12.00 18.62 3.51
CA TRP A 245 -11.29 17.99 4.62
C TRP A 245 -9.78 18.31 4.60
N MET A 246 -9.15 18.31 3.42
CA MET A 246 -7.74 18.66 3.24
C MET A 246 -7.46 20.15 3.36
N THR A 247 -8.41 20.99 2.96
CA THR A 247 -8.28 22.46 2.96
C THR A 247 -8.63 23.10 4.30
N GLY A 248 -9.02 22.29 5.31
CA GLY A 248 -9.43 22.79 6.63
C GLY A 248 -10.75 23.56 6.61
N ALA A 249 -11.59 23.33 5.59
CA ALA A 249 -12.87 24.00 5.40
C ALA A 249 -14.04 23.27 6.09
N ILE A 250 -13.76 22.16 6.79
CA ILE A 250 -14.73 21.47 7.65
C ILE A 250 -14.53 22.01 9.08
N PRO A 251 -15.56 22.61 9.71
CA PRO A 251 -15.47 23.19 11.06
C PRO A 251 -15.29 22.15 12.17
#